data_AF-A0A2C9LB49-F1
#
_entry.id   AF-A0A2C9LB49-F1
#
_cell.length_a   1.000
_cell.length_b   1.000
_cell.length_c   1.000
_cell.angle_alpha   90.00
_cell.angle_beta   90.00
_cell.angle_gamma   90.00
#
_symmetry.space_group_name_H-M   'P 1'
#
loop_
_entity.id
_entity.type
_entity.pdbx_description
1 polymer ?
#
loop_
_entity_poly.entity_id
_entity_poly.type
_entity_poly.pdbx_seq_one_letter_code
_entity_poly.pdbx_strand_id
1 'polypeptide(L)'
;MAPSQMGSPLYRIVLCLILSWLVVVFCLIKGIKSSGKVVYFTATFPYVILLILLIRGSLLDGAKEGVEFFIVPEWSKLADLQVWIAAAGQMFFSLSVSFGGIIMFGSYNKFTNKVYT
;
A
#
# COMPACT_ATOMS: atom_id res chain seq x y z
N MET A 1 -10.54 11.98 -20.80
CA MET A 1 -9.59 12.89 -21.49
C MET A 1 -9.06 12.17 -22.70
N ALA A 2 -9.29 12.70 -23.91
CA ALA A 2 -8.72 12.12 -25.12
C ALA A 2 -7.19 12.31 -25.11
N PRO A 3 -6.40 11.32 -25.59
CA PRO A 3 -4.95 11.43 -25.65
C PRO A 3 -4.44 12.62 -26.50
N SER A 4 -5.33 13.28 -27.25
CA SER A 4 -5.07 14.47 -28.07
C SER A 4 -5.01 15.80 -27.31
N GLN A 5 -5.27 15.84 -26.00
CA GLN A 5 -5.20 17.08 -25.18
C GLN A 5 -4.26 16.98 -23.97
N MET A 6 -3.24 16.13 -24.00
CA MET A 6 -2.18 16.19 -23.01
C MET A 6 -1.35 17.46 -23.25
N GLY A 7 -1.40 18.39 -22.29
CA GLY A 7 -0.55 19.58 -22.28
C GLY A 7 0.94 19.25 -22.13
N SER A 8 1.79 20.27 -22.15
CA SER A 8 3.23 20.07 -21.95
C SER A 8 3.53 19.52 -20.55
N PRO A 9 4.58 18.67 -20.39
CA PRO A 9 4.94 18.14 -19.09
C PRO A 9 5.26 19.26 -18.08
N LEU A 10 4.67 19.18 -16.89
CA LEU A 10 4.99 20.09 -15.80
C LEU A 10 6.38 19.78 -15.27
N TYR A 11 7.36 20.64 -15.56
CA TYR A 11 8.78 20.42 -15.21
C TYR A 11 9.00 20.09 -13.72
N ARG A 12 8.20 20.65 -12.81
CA ARG A 12 8.27 20.38 -11.37
C ARG A 12 7.95 18.92 -11.05
N ILE A 13 6.90 18.38 -11.67
CA ILE A 13 6.48 17.00 -11.47
C ILE A 13 7.48 16.05 -12.12
N VAL A 14 8.02 16.40 -13.28
CA VAL A 14 9.08 15.62 -13.93
C VAL A 14 10.32 15.54 -13.04
N LEU A 15 10.74 16.66 -12.43
CA LEU A 15 11.87 16.67 -11.51
C LEU A 15 11.59 15.83 -10.26
N CYS A 16 10.40 15.94 -9.66
CA CYS A 16 9.99 15.09 -8.53
C CYS A 16 10.00 13.61 -8.90
N LEU A 17 9.55 13.26 -10.11
CA LEU A 17 9.55 11.89 -10.61
C LEU A 17 10.97 11.36 -10.77
N ILE A 18 11.88 12.13 -11.38
CA ILE A 18 13.30 11.75 -11.51
C ILE A 18 13.92 11.51 -10.13
N LEU A 19 13.69 12.42 -9.17
CA LEU A 19 14.18 12.27 -7.81
C LEU A 19 13.63 11.00 -7.12
N SER A 20 12.34 10.71 -7.27
CA SER A 20 11.74 9.49 -6.71
C SER A 20 12.36 8.22 -7.28
N TRP A 21 12.61 8.17 -8.59
CA TRP A 21 13.26 7.02 -9.23
C TRP A 21 14.71 6.83 -8.78
N LEU A 22 15.45 7.93 -8.61
CA LEU A 22 16.80 7.85 -8.05
C LEU A 22 16.78 7.22 -6.65
N VAL A 23 15.86 7.63 -5.79
CA VAL A 23 15.68 7.03 -4.45
C VAL A 23 15.39 5.54 -4.55
N VAL A 24 14.45 5.13 -5.41
CA VAL A 24 14.12 3.71 -5.63
C VAL A 24 15.35 2.92 -6.08
N VAL A 25 16.11 3.43 -7.06
CA VAL A 25 17.34 2.77 -7.55
C VAL A 25 18.37 2.66 -6.43
N PHE A 26 18.60 3.71 -5.64
CA PHE A 26 19.52 3.66 -4.50
C PHE A 26 19.10 2.62 -3.45
N CYS A 27 17.81 2.52 -3.14
CA CYS A 27 17.30 1.52 -2.21
C CYS A 27 17.52 0.08 -2.72
N LEU A 28 17.45 -0.12 -4.04
CA LEU A 28 17.53 -1.43 -4.68
C LEU A 28 18.94 -1.80 -5.19
N ILE A 29 19.91 -0.89 -5.16
CA ILE A 29 21.22 -1.04 -5.84
C ILE A 29 22.02 -2.28 -5.40
N LYS A 30 21.87 -2.75 -4.15
CA LYS A 30 22.49 -4.01 -3.65
C LYS A 30 21.48 -5.15 -3.48
N GLY A 31 20.37 -5.10 -4.21
CA GLY A 31 19.27 -6.06 -4.14
C GLY A 31 18.69 -6.18 -2.73
N ILE A 32 18.34 -7.41 -2.34
CA ILE A 32 17.66 -7.73 -1.06
C ILE A 32 18.45 -7.30 0.18
N LYS A 33 19.78 -7.26 0.12
CA LYS A 33 20.60 -6.83 1.27
C LYS A 33 20.44 -5.34 1.58
N SER A 34 20.22 -4.51 0.56
CA SER A 34 19.96 -3.07 0.73
C SER A 34 18.49 -2.82 1.02
N SER A 35 17.60 -3.40 0.22
CA SER A 35 16.15 -3.21 0.40
C SER A 35 15.68 -3.72 1.75
N GLY A 36 16.21 -4.84 2.25
CA GLY A 36 15.88 -5.35 3.59
C GLY A 36 16.22 -4.36 4.71
N LYS A 37 17.32 -3.60 4.60
CA LYS A 37 17.68 -2.57 5.58
C LYS A 37 16.73 -1.38 5.52
N VAL A 38 16.41 -0.92 4.31
CA VAL A 38 15.49 0.20 4.08
C VAL A 38 14.07 -0.15 4.58
N VAL A 39 13.64 -1.39 4.36
CA VAL A 39 12.32 -1.90 4.78
C VAL A 39 12.09 -1.79 6.28
N TYR A 40 13.12 -1.94 7.13
CA TYR A 40 12.95 -1.74 8.57
C TYR A 40 12.42 -0.35 8.92
N PHE A 41 12.76 0.68 8.15
CA PHE A 41 12.19 2.01 8.33
C PHE A 41 10.90 2.18 7.54
N THR A 42 10.91 1.87 6.24
CA THR A 42 9.77 2.17 5.36
C THR A 42 8.51 1.35 5.67
N ALA A 43 8.65 0.16 6.26
CA ALA A 43 7.50 -0.64 6.70
C ALA A 43 7.03 -0.27 8.11
N THR A 44 7.90 0.21 9.00
CA THR A 44 7.52 0.52 10.40
C THR A 44 7.01 1.95 10.57
N PHE A 45 7.64 2.91 9.91
CA PHE A 45 7.31 4.33 10.02
C PHE A 45 5.84 4.64 9.71
N PRO A 46 5.20 4.06 8.67
CA PRO A 46 3.77 4.26 8.43
C PRO A 46 2.88 3.87 9.62
N TYR A 47 3.21 2.80 10.37
CA TYR A 47 2.46 2.42 11.56
C TYR A 47 2.59 3.44 12.69
N VAL A 48 3.76 4.05 12.87
CA VAL A 48 3.95 5.13 13.84
C VAL A 48 3.08 6.33 13.48
N ILE A 49 3.06 6.71 12.21
CA ILE A 49 2.21 7.81 11.73
C ILE A 49 0.72 7.46 11.89
N LEU A 50 0.30 6.25 11.54
CA LEU A 50 -1.08 5.80 11.75
C LEU A 50 -1.48 5.83 13.22
N LEU A 51 -0.58 5.46 14.14
CA LEU A 51 -0.84 5.54 15.58
C LEU A 51 -1.01 7.00 16.04
N ILE A 52 -0.14 7.91 15.60
CA ILE A 52 -0.26 9.33 15.92
C ILE A 52 -1.56 9.91 15.36
N LEU A 53 -1.89 9.58 14.11
CA LEU A 53 -3.13 10.01 13.45
C LEU A 53 -4.36 9.43 14.15
N LEU A 54 -4.32 8.18 14.60
CA LEU A 54 -5.38 7.55 15.37
C LEU A 54 -5.61 8.30 16.69
N ILE A 55 -4.55 8.52 17.48
CA ILE A 55 -4.64 9.26 18.75
C ILE A 55 -5.19 10.66 18.50
N ARG A 56 -4.64 11.40 17.53
CA ARG A 56 -5.08 12.77 17.23
C ARG A 56 -6.51 12.81 16.69
N GLY A 57 -6.88 11.86 15.84
CA GLY A 57 -8.24 11.74 15.30
C GLY A 57 -9.26 11.41 16.38
N SER A 58 -8.92 10.51 17.31
CA SER A 58 -9.80 10.15 18.44
C SER A 58 -9.99 11.26 19.47
N LEU A 59 -9.04 12.21 19.56
CA LEU A 59 -9.15 13.38 20.45
C LEU A 59 -9.94 14.54 19.83
N LEU A 60 -10.29 14.45 18.54
CA LEU A 60 -11.05 15.50 17.85
C LEU A 60 -12.55 15.37 18.15
N ASP A 61 -13.22 16.52 18.27
CA ASP A 61 -14.69 16.55 18.35
C ASP A 61 -15.29 15.96 17.07
N GLY A 62 -16.32 15.14 17.19
CA GLY A 62 -16.93 14.46 16.04
C GLY A 62 -16.33 13.08 15.69
N ALA A 63 -15.33 12.60 16.44
CA ALA A 63 -14.67 11.32 16.16
C ALA A 63 -15.63 10.11 16.28
N LYS A 64 -16.59 10.16 17.20
CA LYS A 64 -17.52 9.05 17.46
C LYS A 64 -18.48 8.85 16.29
N GLU A 65 -18.99 9.94 15.75
CA GLU A 65 -19.91 9.98 14.61
C GLU A 65 -19.25 9.41 13.36
N GLY A 66 -17.98 9.74 13.12
CA GLY A 66 -17.20 9.16 12.02
C GLY A 66 -16.97 7.66 12.17
N VAL A 67 -16.70 7.18 13.39
CA VAL A 67 -16.52 5.75 13.68
C VAL A 67 -17.84 5.00 13.53
N GLU A 68 -18.95 5.56 14.02
CA GLU A 68 -20.28 4.96 13.90
C GLU A 68 -20.68 4.82 12.43
N PHE A 69 -20.49 5.87 11.62
CA PHE A 69 -20.74 5.81 10.18
C PHE A 69 -19.91 4.73 9.48
N PHE A 70 -18.66 4.51 9.91
CA PHE A 70 -17.79 3.50 9.31
C PHE A 70 -18.19 2.06 9.68
N ILE A 71 -18.63 1.84 10.92
CA ILE A 71 -18.87 0.48 11.45
C ILE A 71 -20.31 0.01 11.20
N VAL A 72 -21.30 0.91 11.18
CA VAL A 72 -22.71 0.53 11.02
C VAL A 72 -22.95 -0.07 9.63
N PRO A 73 -23.31 -1.37 9.53
CA PRO A 73 -23.40 -2.05 8.25
C PRO A 73 -24.76 -1.81 7.55
N GLU A 74 -24.73 -1.65 6.23
CA GLU A 74 -25.93 -1.61 5.40
C GLU A 74 -26.16 -2.99 4.74
N TRP A 75 -26.95 -3.85 5.40
CA TRP A 75 -27.12 -5.26 5.01
C TRP A 75 -27.69 -5.47 3.59
N SER A 76 -28.47 -4.52 3.09
CA SER A 76 -29.00 -4.52 1.71
C SER A 76 -27.89 -4.62 0.66
N LYS A 77 -26.69 -4.05 0.94
CA LYS A 77 -25.55 -4.02 0.03
C LYS A 77 -24.93 -5.39 -0.20
N LEU A 78 -25.11 -6.35 0.72
CA LEU A 78 -24.57 -7.70 0.54
C LEU A 78 -25.23 -8.48 -0.60
N ALA A 79 -26.45 -8.09 -0.99
CA ALA A 79 -27.15 -8.68 -2.13
C ALA A 79 -26.61 -8.16 -3.48
N ASP A 80 -25.80 -7.09 -3.48
CA ASP A 80 -25.21 -6.53 -4.69
C ASP A 80 -23.92 -7.27 -5.07
N LEU A 81 -23.91 -7.87 -6.25
CA LEU A 81 -22.75 -8.58 -6.80
C LEU A 81 -21.51 -7.68 -6.94
N GLN A 82 -21.68 -6.38 -7.20
CA GLN A 82 -20.56 -5.45 -7.37
C GLN A 82 -19.74 -5.31 -6.07
N VAL A 83 -20.37 -5.42 -4.90
CA VAL A 83 -19.68 -5.37 -3.60
C VAL A 83 -18.70 -6.54 -3.46
N TRP A 84 -19.09 -7.73 -3.92
CA TRP A 84 -18.24 -8.92 -3.90
C TRP A 84 -17.09 -8.84 -4.90
N ILE A 85 -17.35 -8.31 -6.11
CA ILE A 85 -16.31 -8.08 -7.11
C ILE A 85 -15.27 -7.09 -6.59
N ALA A 86 -15.71 -5.98 -5.99
CA ALA A 86 -14.81 -4.99 -5.39
C ALA A 86 -14.01 -5.57 -4.22
N ALA A 87 -14.65 -6.33 -3.33
CA ALA A 87 -13.98 -6.98 -2.19
C ALA A 87 -12.92 -8.00 -2.65
N ALA A 88 -13.24 -8.82 -3.66
CA ALA A 88 -12.30 -9.77 -4.24
C ALA A 88 -11.11 -9.03 -4.89
N GLY A 89 -11.37 -8.00 -5.69
CA GLY A 89 -10.33 -7.16 -6.28
C GLY A 89 -9.41 -6.56 -5.22
N GLN A 90 -9.98 -5.99 -4.16
CA GLN A 90 -9.23 -5.41 -3.05
C GLN A 90 -8.33 -6.45 -2.35
N MET A 91 -8.83 -7.67 -2.10
CA MET A 91 -8.01 -8.74 -1.54
C MET A 91 -6.81 -9.10 -2.43
N PHE A 92 -7.03 -9.27 -3.74
CA PHE A 92 -5.95 -9.61 -4.67
C PHE A 92 -4.88 -8.52 -4.74
N PHE A 93 -5.29 -7.24 -4.80
CA PHE A 93 -4.36 -6.11 -4.81
C PHE A 93 -3.63 -5.96 -3.47
N SER A 94 -4.34 -6.10 -2.34
CA SER A 94 -3.73 -5.94 -1.01
C SER A 94 -2.68 -7.00 -0.70
N LEU A 95 -2.88 -8.24 -1.16
CA LEU A 95 -1.95 -9.34 -0.93
C LEU A 95 -0.89 -9.47 -2.03
N SER A 96 -1.08 -8.84 -3.20
CA SER A 96 -0.15 -8.93 -4.34
C SER A 96 0.17 -10.37 -4.79
N VAL A 97 -0.75 -11.33 -4.58
CA VAL A 97 -0.53 -12.78 -4.77
C VAL A 97 -0.14 -13.13 -6.21
N SER A 98 -0.70 -12.44 -7.21
CA SER A 98 -0.48 -12.74 -8.63
C SER A 98 0.65 -11.93 -9.29
N PHE A 99 1.42 -11.15 -8.52
CA PHE A 99 2.43 -10.22 -9.06
C PHE A 99 3.86 -10.76 -9.04
N GLY A 100 4.08 -12.00 -8.59
CA GLY A 100 5.40 -12.66 -8.58
C GLY A 100 6.39 -12.17 -7.52
N GLY A 101 6.13 -11.03 -6.86
CA GLY A 101 6.99 -10.48 -5.81
C GLY A 101 7.17 -11.42 -4.62
N ILE A 102 6.09 -12.06 -4.14
CA ILE A 102 6.15 -13.02 -3.03
C ILE A 102 6.96 -14.27 -3.42
N ILE A 103 6.81 -14.76 -4.65
CA ILE A 103 7.59 -15.89 -5.17
C ILE A 103 9.08 -15.51 -5.22
N MET A 104 9.39 -14.30 -5.70
CA MET A 104 10.76 -13.78 -5.72
C MET A 104 11.35 -13.69 -4.32
N PHE A 105 10.63 -13.17 -3.32
CA PHE A 105 11.13 -13.14 -1.94
C PHE A 105 11.30 -14.54 -1.36
N GLY A 106 10.38 -15.47 -1.66
CA GLY A 106 10.47 -16.86 -1.24
C GLY A 106 11.70 -17.60 -1.75
N SER A 107 12.20 -17.26 -2.95
CA SER A 107 13.38 -17.93 -3.54
C SER A 107 14.69 -17.64 -2.80
N TYR A 108 14.73 -16.59 -1.96
CA TYR A 108 15.88 -16.28 -1.10
C TYR A 108 15.82 -16.97 0.27
N ASN A 109 14.74 -17.67 0.60
CA ASN A 109 14.65 -18.43 1.85
C ASN A 109 15.51 -19.70 1.79
N LYS A 110 15.95 -20.17 2.97
CA LYS A 110 16.57 -21.50 3.09
C LYS A 110 15.54 -22.57 2.77
N PHE A 111 15.97 -23.67 2.15
CA PHE A 111 15.08 -24.78 1.80
C PHE A 111 14.37 -25.40 3.01
N THR A 112 15.05 -25.42 4.17
CA THR A 112 14.49 -25.94 5.44
C THR A 112 13.69 -24.88 6.21
N ASN A 113 13.51 -23.67 5.66
CA ASN A 113 12.75 -22.62 6.32
C ASN A 113 11.27 -22.99 6.33
N LYS A 114 10.68 -23.01 7.52
CA LYS A 114 9.27 -23.37 7.69
C LYS A 114 8.39 -22.21 7.23
N VAL A 115 7.57 -22.46 6.22
CA VAL A 115 6.62 -21.49 5.66
C VAL A 115 5.19 -21.75 6.08
N TYR A 116 4.88 -22.99 6.49
CA TYR A 116 3.61 -23.38 7.07
C TYR A 116 3.87 -24.50 8.09
N THR A 117 4.17 -24.14 9.33
CA THR A 117 4.45 -25.05 10.48
C THR A 117 5.82 -25.72 10.48
#